data_AF-A0A7K0US76-F1
#
_entry.id   AF-A0A7K0US76-F1
#
_cell.length_a   1.000
_cell.length_b   1.000
_cell.length_c   1.000
_cell.angle_alpha   90.00
_cell.angle_beta   90.00
_cell.angle_gamma   90.00
#
_symmetry.space_group_name_H-M   'P 1'
#
loop_
_entity.id
_entity.type
_entity.pdbx_description
1 polymer ?
#
loop_
_entity_poly.entity_id
_entity_poly.type
_entity_poly.pdbx_seq_one_letter_code
_entity_poly.pdbx_strand_id
1 'polypeptide(L)'
;MVAKVLAAILAGFAIAVPSTFWLLKKVRIKSKIRHFQVSAALGMPVALFIYLLQTSIAVPVVIVTVVFSLLVVALELTLRRIVSSSLSQDTNYGMGKIGSGVSFEEARNAAGAYPDDYMNEAVWLEMQEFMKSRSRQKQKFKSTSSADSPVKSFEMHANITFAGTNYSMVDGIRSTTDARNSRDQPNLFLFGGSTVLCEEVPDRLTNASILQRMLNLLQESVQVFNYGASGATSIDRVQMLLKESKVKKDDIVVFYFGDNDSGWIDHRSGKPSEQLIWLPVRVFRGLSDLGSETAKWMYGELAPRSFRKFSRLAVAETIKALSDAHLYCLSKGAQMVAILQPNLYTLRTKSDYEKKLERRFSQDIRTL
;
A
#
# COMPACT_ATOMS: atom_id res chain seq x y z
N MET A 1 -3.59 -22.87 51.75
CA MET A 1 -2.84 -23.03 50.48
C MET A 1 -3.73 -23.62 49.38
N VAL A 2 -4.41 -24.74 49.64
CA VAL A 2 -5.33 -25.45 48.71
C VAL A 2 -6.39 -24.54 48.07
N ALA A 3 -7.09 -23.69 48.84
CA ALA A 3 -8.14 -22.82 48.30
C ALA A 3 -7.62 -21.77 47.28
N LYS A 4 -6.41 -21.25 47.49
CA LYS A 4 -5.78 -20.29 46.56
C LYS A 4 -5.35 -20.96 45.25
N VAL A 5 -4.90 -22.22 45.34
CA VAL A 5 -4.58 -23.05 44.17
C VAL A 5 -5.84 -23.38 43.38
N LEU A 6 -6.92 -23.75 44.05
CA LEU A 6 -8.21 -24.04 43.40
C LEU A 6 -8.78 -22.82 42.67
N ALA A 7 -8.69 -21.64 43.29
CA ALA A 7 -9.11 -20.38 42.68
C ALA A 7 -8.28 -20.01 41.45
N ALA A 8 -6.96 -20.23 41.49
CA ALA A 8 -6.08 -20.01 40.34
C ALA A 8 -6.36 -20.99 39.19
N ILE A 9 -6.68 -22.25 39.49
CA ILE A 9 -7.11 -23.25 38.48
C ILE A 9 -8.40 -22.80 37.80
N LEU A 10 -9.40 -22.42 38.58
CA LEU A 10 -10.69 -21.97 38.05
C LEU A 10 -10.52 -20.70 37.19
N ALA A 11 -9.69 -19.75 37.63
CA ALA A 11 -9.38 -18.55 36.84
C ALA A 11 -8.61 -18.89 35.55
N GLY A 12 -7.61 -19.76 35.62
CA GLY A 12 -6.84 -20.21 34.46
C GLY A 12 -7.71 -20.93 33.43
N PHE A 13 -8.58 -21.84 33.86
CA PHE A 13 -9.56 -22.51 33.00
C PHE A 13 -10.56 -21.51 32.41
N ALA A 14 -11.07 -20.59 33.22
CA ALA A 14 -12.01 -19.55 32.79
C ALA A 14 -11.41 -18.57 31.77
N ILE A 15 -10.08 -18.43 31.70
CA ILE A 15 -9.40 -17.58 30.71
C ILE A 15 -8.92 -18.40 29.51
N ALA A 16 -8.27 -19.54 29.73
CA ALA A 16 -7.65 -20.34 28.68
C ALA A 16 -8.68 -21.02 27.77
N VAL A 17 -9.78 -21.54 28.32
CA VAL A 17 -10.81 -22.22 27.53
C VAL A 17 -11.53 -21.23 26.59
N PRO A 18 -12.03 -20.07 27.05
CA PRO A 18 -12.61 -19.07 26.15
C PRO A 18 -11.60 -18.51 25.15
N SER A 19 -10.33 -18.32 25.54
CA SER A 19 -9.28 -17.82 24.62
C SER A 19 -8.98 -18.83 23.51
N THR A 20 -8.90 -20.12 23.86
CA THR A 20 -8.70 -21.22 22.90
C THR A 20 -9.93 -21.39 22.01
N PHE A 21 -11.15 -21.34 22.56
CA PHE A 21 -12.39 -21.37 21.79
C PHE A 21 -12.52 -20.14 20.87
N TRP A 22 -12.12 -18.96 21.33
CA TRP A 22 -12.11 -17.73 20.55
C TRP A 22 -11.12 -17.82 19.39
N LEU A 23 -9.90 -18.31 19.64
CA LEU A 23 -8.90 -18.62 18.62
C LEU A 23 -9.44 -19.64 17.60
N LEU A 24 -9.98 -20.77 18.07
CA LEU A 24 -10.55 -21.82 17.21
C LEU A 24 -11.76 -21.34 16.40
N LYS A 25 -12.61 -20.48 16.96
CA LYS A 25 -13.77 -19.90 16.24
C LYS A 25 -13.33 -18.89 15.17
N LYS A 26 -12.20 -18.20 15.38
CA LYS A 26 -11.62 -17.22 14.45
C LYS A 26 -10.88 -17.88 13.29
N VAL A 27 -10.13 -18.96 13.54
CA VAL A 27 -9.53 -19.76 12.48
C VAL A 27 -10.67 -20.53 11.80
N ARG A 28 -11.17 -20.02 10.67
CA ARG A 28 -12.21 -20.65 9.85
C ARG A 28 -11.66 -21.92 9.17
N ILE A 29 -11.40 -22.96 9.95
CA ILE A 29 -10.96 -24.24 9.46
C ILE A 29 -12.19 -24.97 8.89
N LYS A 30 -12.39 -24.91 7.57
CA LYS A 30 -13.55 -25.52 6.89
C LYS A 30 -13.68 -27.05 7.07
N SER A 31 -12.68 -27.72 7.63
CA SER A 31 -12.66 -29.17 7.82
C SER A 31 -12.77 -29.54 9.30
N LYS A 32 -13.80 -30.33 9.64
CA LYS A 32 -14.01 -30.91 10.99
C LYS A 32 -12.78 -31.70 11.48
N ILE A 33 -12.04 -32.33 10.57
CA ILE A 33 -10.84 -33.13 10.87
C ILE A 33 -9.68 -32.23 11.33
N ARG A 34 -9.49 -31.09 10.65
CA ARG A 34 -8.44 -30.12 11.02
C ARG A 34 -8.77 -29.38 12.33
N HIS A 35 -10.05 -29.16 12.65
CA HIS A 35 -10.46 -28.66 13.97
C HIS A 35 -10.07 -29.63 15.10
N PHE A 36 -10.32 -30.93 14.93
CA PHE A 36 -9.93 -31.93 15.91
C PHE A 36 -8.41 -31.99 16.10
N GLN A 37 -7.63 -31.94 15.02
CA GLN A 37 -6.17 -31.95 15.07
C GLN A 37 -5.61 -30.73 15.81
N VAL A 38 -6.13 -29.53 15.56
CA VAL A 38 -5.69 -28.31 16.25
C VAL A 38 -6.13 -28.30 17.72
N SER A 39 -7.36 -28.75 18.00
CA SER A 39 -7.85 -28.90 19.38
C SER A 39 -7.11 -29.96 20.17
N ALA A 40 -6.69 -31.06 19.56
CA ALA A 40 -5.86 -32.09 20.20
C ALA A 40 -4.43 -31.58 20.40
N ALA A 41 -3.86 -30.92 19.39
CA ALA A 41 -2.51 -30.34 19.46
C ALA A 41 -2.39 -29.23 20.49
N LEU A 42 -3.44 -28.43 20.73
CA LEU A 42 -3.45 -27.40 21.78
C LEU A 42 -3.97 -27.91 23.12
N GLY A 43 -4.98 -28.78 23.11
CA GLY A 43 -5.69 -29.24 24.31
C GLY A 43 -4.89 -30.23 25.15
N MET A 44 -4.15 -31.16 24.54
CA MET A 44 -3.31 -32.12 25.29
C MET A 44 -2.18 -31.41 26.04
N PRO A 45 -1.45 -30.46 25.42
CA PRO A 45 -0.42 -29.69 26.12
C PRO A 45 -0.94 -28.78 27.22
N VAL A 46 -2.15 -28.20 27.07
CA VAL A 46 -2.80 -27.43 28.15
C VAL A 46 -3.21 -28.34 29.31
N ALA A 47 -3.72 -29.54 29.05
CA ALA A 47 -4.03 -30.51 30.10
C ALA A 47 -2.75 -30.97 30.84
N LEU A 48 -1.68 -31.22 30.10
CA LEU A 48 -0.36 -31.57 30.64
C LEU A 48 0.24 -30.42 31.48
N PHE A 49 0.07 -29.17 31.03
CA PHE A 49 0.46 -27.95 31.76
C PHE A 49 -0.25 -27.84 33.11
N ILE A 50 -1.57 -28.09 33.15
CA ILE A 50 -2.35 -28.05 34.39
C ILE A 50 -1.91 -29.14 35.35
N TYR A 51 -1.60 -30.33 34.84
CA TYR A 51 -1.07 -31.44 35.63
C TYR A 51 0.31 -31.11 36.23
N LEU A 52 1.21 -30.51 35.45
CA LEU A 52 2.59 -30.25 35.88
C LEU A 52 2.75 -29.01 36.79
N LEU A 53 1.79 -28.08 36.77
CA LEU A 53 1.67 -27.01 37.78
C LEU A 53 1.40 -27.56 39.20
N GLN A 54 0.95 -28.80 39.34
CA GLN A 54 0.62 -29.41 40.62
C GLN A 54 1.85 -29.94 41.38
N THR A 55 3.01 -30.12 40.73
CA THR A 55 4.08 -30.99 41.27
C THR A 55 5.34 -30.28 41.80
N SER A 56 5.51 -28.96 41.64
CA SER A 56 6.60 -28.14 42.27
C SER A 56 6.40 -26.66 41.88
N ILE A 57 7.18 -25.67 42.39
CA ILE A 57 7.08 -24.23 42.02
C ILE A 57 8.21 -23.77 41.08
N ALA A 58 9.37 -24.45 41.08
CA ALA A 58 10.47 -24.17 40.14
C ALA A 58 10.40 -25.02 38.86
N VAL A 59 9.91 -26.25 38.98
CA VAL A 59 9.65 -27.18 37.86
C VAL A 59 8.56 -26.66 36.89
N PRO A 60 7.49 -25.98 37.33
CA PRO A 60 6.49 -25.41 36.44
C PRO A 60 7.10 -24.44 35.47
N VAL A 61 7.96 -23.50 35.87
CA VAL A 61 8.44 -22.49 34.90
C VAL A 61 9.16 -23.14 33.73
N VAL A 62 10.08 -24.08 34.02
CA VAL A 62 10.82 -24.83 32.98
C VAL A 62 9.86 -25.65 32.13
N ILE A 63 8.93 -26.38 32.76
CA ILE A 63 7.95 -27.20 32.03
C ILE A 63 6.99 -26.33 31.20
N VAL A 64 6.54 -25.20 31.73
CA VAL A 64 5.69 -24.22 31.06
C VAL A 64 6.41 -23.69 29.83
N THR A 65 7.68 -23.30 29.98
CA THR A 65 8.50 -22.85 28.86
C THR A 65 8.64 -23.96 27.82
N VAL A 66 8.97 -25.19 28.23
CA VAL A 66 9.12 -26.33 27.30
C VAL A 66 7.82 -26.65 26.58
N VAL A 67 6.70 -26.77 27.30
CA VAL A 67 5.38 -27.07 26.72
C VAL A 67 4.94 -25.96 25.77
N PHE A 68 5.11 -24.70 26.16
CA PHE A 68 4.79 -23.55 25.30
C PHE A 68 5.69 -23.53 24.05
N SER A 69 6.99 -23.78 24.18
CA SER A 69 7.91 -23.88 23.05
C SER A 69 7.51 -25.02 22.09
N LEU A 70 7.16 -26.19 22.62
CA LEU A 70 6.68 -27.31 21.81
C LEU A 70 5.38 -26.98 21.07
N LEU A 71 4.45 -26.27 21.72
CA LEU A 71 3.22 -25.79 21.09
C LEU A 71 3.49 -24.82 19.93
N VAL A 72 4.40 -23.86 20.12
CA VAL A 72 4.80 -22.91 19.08
C VAL A 72 5.44 -23.64 17.89
N VAL A 73 6.32 -24.61 18.16
CA VAL A 73 6.95 -25.44 17.11
C VAL A 73 5.90 -26.27 16.36
N ALA A 74 4.96 -26.90 17.07
CA ALA A 74 3.89 -27.68 16.45
C ALA A 74 2.98 -26.81 15.56
N LEU A 75 2.63 -25.59 16.02
CA LEU A 75 1.86 -24.62 15.24
C LEU A 75 2.61 -24.21 13.98
N GLU A 76 3.89 -23.85 14.09
CA GLU A 76 4.75 -23.46 12.97
C GLU A 76 4.84 -24.57 11.91
N LEU A 77 5.13 -25.81 12.33
CA LEU A 77 5.20 -26.96 11.43
C LEU A 77 3.86 -27.23 10.73
N THR A 78 2.75 -27.07 11.46
CA THR A 78 1.40 -27.24 10.91
C THR A 78 1.10 -26.17 9.86
N LEU A 79 1.42 -24.90 10.14
CA LEU A 79 1.24 -23.80 9.19
C LEU A 79 2.10 -23.99 7.94
N ARG A 80 3.38 -24.34 8.08
CA ARG A 80 4.26 -24.66 6.94
C ARG A 80 3.71 -25.79 6.07
N ARG A 81 3.17 -26.84 6.68
CA ARG A 81 2.53 -27.94 5.95
C ARG A 81 1.28 -27.49 5.21
N ILE A 82 0.47 -26.62 5.80
CA ILE A 82 -0.72 -26.06 5.14
C ILE A 82 -0.30 -25.20 3.94
N VAL A 83 0.66 -24.28 4.12
CA VAL A 83 1.14 -23.37 3.07
C VAL A 83 1.79 -24.13 1.91
N SER A 84 2.65 -25.11 2.20
CA SER A 84 3.24 -25.96 1.15
C SER A 84 2.19 -26.77 0.39
N SER A 85 1.13 -27.22 1.06
CA SER A 85 0.01 -27.92 0.41
C SER A 85 -0.92 -27.01 -0.39
N SER A 86 -0.93 -25.69 -0.14
CA SER A 86 -1.70 -24.73 -0.95
C SER A 86 -0.90 -24.21 -2.14
N LEU A 87 0.42 -24.05 -2.00
CA LEU A 87 1.31 -23.64 -3.09
C LEU A 87 1.32 -24.65 -4.26
N SER A 88 1.07 -25.93 -4.00
CA SER A 88 0.93 -26.94 -5.05
C SER A 88 -0.38 -26.85 -5.84
N GLN A 89 -1.33 -26.00 -5.41
CA GLN A 89 -2.60 -25.73 -6.11
C GLN A 89 -2.68 -24.34 -6.74
N ASP A 90 -1.69 -23.47 -6.52
CA ASP A 90 -1.60 -22.23 -7.27
C ASP A 90 -1.14 -22.56 -8.68
N THR A 91 -2.12 -22.75 -9.57
CA THR A 91 -1.98 -22.34 -10.96
C THR A 91 -1.22 -21.03 -10.96
N ASN A 92 -0.08 -20.97 -11.65
CA ASN A 92 0.64 -19.75 -11.98
C ASN A 92 -0.36 -18.70 -12.52
N TYR A 93 -1.03 -17.96 -11.65
CA TYR A 93 -1.59 -16.67 -11.98
C TYR A 93 -0.36 -15.84 -12.19
N GLY A 94 0.06 -15.71 -13.45
CA GLY A 94 1.29 -15.08 -13.87
C GLY A 94 1.47 -13.72 -13.24
N MET A 95 2.00 -13.71 -12.03
CA MET A 95 2.82 -12.63 -11.50
C MET A 95 4.10 -12.74 -12.31
N GLY A 96 3.98 -12.42 -13.60
CA GLY A 96 5.11 -12.24 -14.49
C GLY A 96 6.07 -11.28 -13.82
N LYS A 97 7.30 -11.24 -14.31
CA LYS A 97 8.17 -10.13 -13.92
C LYS A 97 7.37 -8.86 -14.27
N ILE A 98 7.35 -7.87 -13.38
CA ILE A 98 6.77 -6.54 -13.66
C ILE A 98 7.94 -5.57 -13.66
N GLY A 99 7.98 -4.65 -14.62
CA GLY A 99 9.00 -3.61 -14.71
C GLY A 99 10.17 -3.96 -15.63
N SER A 100 11.40 -3.65 -15.20
CA SER A 100 12.54 -3.58 -16.12
C SER A 100 13.21 -4.89 -16.54
N GLY A 101 12.64 -6.02 -16.12
CA GLY A 101 13.12 -7.36 -16.44
C GLY A 101 12.18 -8.19 -17.32
N VAL A 102 11.17 -7.54 -17.92
CA VAL A 102 10.15 -8.17 -18.78
C VAL A 102 10.61 -8.08 -20.23
N SER A 103 10.38 -9.12 -21.05
CA SER A 103 10.64 -9.02 -22.49
C SER A 103 9.59 -8.13 -23.17
N PHE A 104 9.90 -7.60 -24.34
CA PHE A 104 8.92 -6.82 -25.09
C PHE A 104 7.67 -7.65 -25.42
N GLU A 105 7.84 -8.91 -25.82
CA GLU A 105 6.75 -9.81 -26.16
C GLU A 105 5.85 -10.11 -24.96
N GLU A 106 6.44 -10.34 -23.78
CA GLU A 106 5.68 -10.56 -22.54
C GLU A 106 4.88 -9.30 -22.18
N ALA A 107 5.50 -8.12 -22.26
CA ALA A 107 4.84 -6.84 -22.00
C ALA A 107 3.73 -6.55 -23.02
N ARG A 108 3.98 -6.80 -24.31
CA ARG A 108 3.02 -6.61 -25.40
C ARG A 108 1.81 -7.51 -25.23
N ASN A 109 2.03 -8.78 -24.89
CA ASN A 109 0.97 -9.74 -24.63
C ASN A 109 0.13 -9.34 -23.40
N ALA A 110 0.78 -8.79 -22.36
CA ALA A 110 0.10 -8.31 -21.15
C ALA A 110 -0.69 -7.01 -21.36
N ALA A 111 -0.23 -6.12 -22.24
CA ALA A 111 -0.91 -4.87 -22.58
C ALA A 111 -2.27 -5.10 -23.26
N GLY A 112 -2.48 -6.26 -23.89
CA GLY A 112 -3.72 -6.56 -24.60
C GLY A 112 -3.88 -5.74 -25.89
N ALA A 113 -5.11 -5.75 -26.42
CA ALA A 113 -5.46 -5.10 -27.69
C ALA A 113 -5.90 -3.64 -27.43
N TYR A 114 -4.96 -2.70 -27.48
CA TYR A 114 -5.27 -1.27 -27.50
C TYR A 114 -5.60 -0.78 -28.91
N PRO A 115 -6.54 0.16 -29.09
CA PRO A 115 -6.98 0.64 -30.41
C PRO A 115 -5.86 1.18 -31.30
N ASP A 116 -4.84 1.79 -30.71
CA ASP A 116 -3.79 2.53 -31.43
C ASP A 116 -2.48 1.73 -31.57
N ASP A 117 -2.43 0.50 -31.05
CA ASP A 117 -1.20 -0.30 -30.92
C ASP A 117 0.06 0.53 -30.58
N TYR A 118 -0.07 1.36 -29.54
CA TYR A 118 1.01 2.30 -29.19
C TYR A 118 2.25 1.59 -28.65
N MET A 119 2.09 0.34 -28.22
CA MET A 119 3.08 -0.44 -27.49
C MET A 119 4.02 -1.15 -28.46
N ASN A 120 4.82 -0.38 -29.20
CA ASN A 120 5.87 -0.92 -30.06
C ASN A 120 7.21 -1.03 -29.31
N GLU A 121 8.17 -1.71 -29.93
CA GLU A 121 9.49 -1.98 -29.33
C GLU A 121 10.25 -0.68 -29.00
N ALA A 122 10.15 0.35 -29.84
CA ALA A 122 10.82 1.62 -29.59
C ALA A 122 10.27 2.32 -28.33
N VAL A 123 8.94 2.40 -28.19
CA VAL A 123 8.28 2.97 -26.99
C VAL A 123 8.65 2.17 -25.75
N TRP A 124 8.67 0.84 -25.84
CA TRP A 124 9.07 -0.03 -24.74
C TRP A 124 10.51 0.22 -24.29
N LEU A 125 11.48 0.19 -25.22
CA LEU A 125 12.89 0.41 -24.91
C LEU A 125 13.13 1.81 -24.30
N GLU A 126 12.43 2.82 -24.81
CA GLU A 126 12.50 4.18 -24.29
C GLU A 126 11.96 4.26 -22.85
N MET A 127 10.82 3.65 -22.57
CA MET A 127 10.24 3.57 -21.22
C MET A 127 11.17 2.83 -20.26
N GLN A 128 11.82 1.75 -20.71
CA GLN A 128 12.81 1.02 -19.94
C GLN A 128 14.02 1.88 -19.59
N GLU A 129 14.51 2.68 -20.54
CA GLU A 129 15.61 3.60 -20.30
C GLU A 129 15.21 4.74 -19.34
N PHE A 130 13.99 5.27 -19.48
CA PHE A 130 13.45 6.22 -18.50
C PHE A 130 13.44 5.63 -17.09
N MET A 131 12.92 4.42 -16.91
CA MET A 131 12.85 3.78 -15.59
C MET A 131 14.24 3.59 -14.96
N LYS A 132 15.23 3.20 -15.76
CA LYS A 132 16.64 3.07 -15.33
C LYS A 132 17.23 4.42 -14.96
N SER A 133 17.09 5.43 -15.83
CA SER A 133 17.58 6.78 -15.62
C SER A 133 16.99 7.40 -14.36
N ARG A 134 15.67 7.32 -14.19
CA ARG A 134 14.98 7.76 -12.99
C ARG A 134 15.54 7.09 -11.74
N SER A 135 15.73 5.77 -11.76
CA SER A 135 16.25 5.02 -10.61
C SER A 135 17.65 5.49 -10.21
N ARG A 136 18.53 5.74 -11.20
CA ARG A 136 19.87 6.32 -10.97
C ARG A 136 19.80 7.73 -10.37
N GLN A 137 18.92 8.59 -10.90
CA GLN A 137 18.72 9.96 -10.40
C GLN A 137 18.21 9.96 -8.95
N LYS A 138 17.25 9.07 -8.64
CA LYS A 138 16.76 8.87 -7.26
C LYS A 138 17.86 8.38 -6.31
N GLN A 139 18.70 7.44 -6.76
CA GLN A 139 19.81 6.93 -5.95
C GLN A 139 20.87 8.01 -5.69
N LYS A 140 21.21 8.79 -6.72
CA LYS A 140 22.12 9.94 -6.59
C LYS A 140 21.58 10.93 -5.55
N PHE A 141 20.30 11.30 -5.65
CA PHE A 141 19.66 12.17 -4.66
C PHE A 141 19.75 11.62 -3.24
N LYS A 142 19.42 10.34 -3.05
CA LYS A 142 19.51 9.67 -1.73
C LYS A 142 20.92 9.65 -1.16
N SER A 143 21.95 9.53 -2.02
CA SER A 143 23.34 9.53 -1.58
C SER A 143 23.84 10.92 -1.14
N THR A 144 23.22 11.99 -1.65
CA THR A 144 23.58 13.37 -1.33
C THR A 144 22.74 13.98 -0.21
N SER A 145 21.55 13.43 0.08
CA SER A 145 20.71 13.85 1.20
C SER A 145 21.26 13.30 2.52
N SER A 146 21.32 14.12 3.58
CA SER A 146 21.69 13.64 4.92
C SER A 146 20.70 12.58 5.42
N ALA A 147 21.21 11.55 6.09
CA ALA A 147 20.42 10.41 6.59
C ALA A 147 19.32 10.78 7.59
N ASP A 148 19.38 11.98 8.16
CA ASP A 148 18.49 12.46 9.22
C ASP A 148 17.30 13.29 8.72
N SER A 149 17.28 13.72 7.45
CA SER A 149 16.10 14.34 6.87
C SER A 149 15.29 13.27 6.14
N PRO A 150 14.03 12.98 6.54
CA PRO A 150 13.18 12.12 5.73
C PRO A 150 13.07 12.75 4.35
N VAL A 151 13.76 12.17 3.37
CA VAL A 151 13.74 12.62 1.98
C VAL A 151 12.29 12.68 1.55
N LYS A 152 11.77 13.90 1.41
CA LYS A 152 10.37 14.09 1.06
C LYS A 152 10.20 13.60 -0.37
N SER A 153 9.20 12.75 -0.60
CA SER A 153 9.05 12.04 -1.88
C SER A 153 9.00 13.02 -3.07
N PHE A 154 8.44 14.22 -2.89
CA PHE A 154 8.41 15.24 -3.92
C PHE A 154 9.80 15.77 -4.32
N GLU A 155 10.76 15.91 -3.38
CA GLU A 155 12.12 16.41 -3.69
C GLU A 155 12.91 15.41 -4.53
N MET A 156 12.70 14.12 -4.27
CA MET A 156 13.25 13.03 -5.06
C MET A 156 12.70 13.02 -6.49
N HIS A 157 11.51 13.58 -6.70
CA HIS A 157 10.86 13.64 -8.01
C HIS A 157 11.13 14.93 -8.77
N ALA A 158 11.25 16.07 -8.07
CA ALA A 158 11.36 17.42 -8.64
C ALA A 158 12.61 17.67 -9.50
N ASN A 159 13.56 16.75 -9.53
CA ASN A 159 14.81 16.89 -10.29
C ASN A 159 15.00 15.80 -11.35
N ILE A 160 13.95 15.02 -11.63
CA ILE A 160 14.03 14.00 -12.66
C ILE A 160 13.90 14.67 -14.02
N THR A 161 14.95 14.56 -14.85
CA THR A 161 14.90 14.99 -16.24
C THR A 161 15.26 13.83 -17.15
N PHE A 162 14.47 13.66 -18.21
CA PHE A 162 14.65 12.66 -19.25
C PHE A 162 14.04 13.21 -20.54
N ALA A 163 14.85 13.28 -21.60
CA ALA A 163 14.42 13.75 -22.91
C ALA A 163 14.32 12.55 -23.85
N GLY A 164 13.09 12.13 -24.14
CA GLY A 164 12.78 11.03 -25.04
C GLY A 164 11.80 11.48 -26.13
N THR A 165 11.65 10.65 -27.16
CA THR A 165 10.73 10.92 -28.28
C THR A 165 9.28 10.70 -27.91
N ASN A 166 8.99 9.65 -27.12
CA ASN A 166 7.65 9.28 -26.69
C ASN A 166 7.44 9.49 -25.19
N TYR A 167 8.52 9.63 -24.43
CA TYR A 167 8.52 9.76 -23.00
C TYR A 167 9.45 10.91 -22.61
N SER A 168 8.89 12.02 -22.13
CA SER A 168 9.69 13.16 -21.67
C SER A 168 9.24 13.66 -20.31
N MET A 169 10.23 14.03 -19.50
CA MET A 169 10.04 14.62 -18.19
C MET A 169 11.12 15.68 -17.96
N VAL A 170 10.72 16.85 -17.45
CA VAL A 170 11.64 17.94 -17.13
C VAL A 170 11.34 18.39 -15.70
N ASP A 171 12.35 18.36 -14.83
CA ASP A 171 12.22 18.78 -13.43
C ASP A 171 11.05 18.09 -12.70
N GLY A 172 10.89 16.79 -12.97
CA GLY A 172 9.81 15.99 -12.39
C GLY A 172 8.42 16.22 -12.98
N ILE A 173 8.28 17.10 -13.96
CA ILE A 173 7.02 17.38 -14.66
C ILE A 173 6.99 16.56 -15.94
N ARG A 174 5.97 15.71 -16.06
CA ARG A 174 5.77 14.89 -17.26
C ARG A 174 5.29 15.79 -18.41
N SER A 175 5.83 15.56 -19.61
CA SER A 175 5.44 16.32 -20.80
C SER A 175 3.96 16.10 -21.14
N THR A 176 3.26 17.21 -21.39
CA THR A 176 1.88 17.22 -21.92
C THR A 176 1.94 17.59 -23.39
N THR A 177 1.42 16.73 -24.26
CA THR A 177 1.39 17.02 -25.71
C THR A 177 0.23 17.93 -26.08
N ASP A 178 0.25 18.45 -27.30
CA ASP A 178 -0.84 19.26 -27.88
C ASP A 178 -1.06 20.62 -27.18
N ALA A 179 -0.16 21.04 -26.28
CA ALA A 179 -0.23 22.35 -25.64
C ALA A 179 -0.02 23.47 -26.68
N ARG A 180 -0.86 24.51 -26.61
CA ARG A 180 -0.68 25.74 -27.41
C ARG A 180 0.31 26.64 -26.67
N ASN A 181 1.45 26.93 -27.29
CA ASN A 181 2.47 27.80 -26.69
C ASN A 181 1.97 29.26 -26.67
N SER A 182 1.29 29.66 -25.59
CA SER A 182 0.97 31.06 -25.35
C SER A 182 1.22 31.41 -23.88
N ARG A 183 1.99 32.47 -23.65
CA ARG A 183 2.42 32.87 -22.29
C ARG A 183 1.29 33.42 -21.42
N ASP A 184 0.21 33.90 -22.02
CA ASP A 184 -0.85 34.65 -21.32
C ASP A 184 -2.07 33.79 -20.98
N GLN A 185 -2.00 32.48 -21.23
CA GLN A 185 -3.09 31.56 -20.90
C GLN A 185 -3.07 31.15 -19.42
N PRO A 186 -4.26 30.89 -18.83
CA PRO A 186 -4.37 30.15 -17.58
C PRO A 186 -3.71 28.78 -17.69
N ASN A 187 -3.10 28.36 -16.59
CA ASN A 187 -2.52 27.03 -16.45
C ASN A 187 -3.52 26.12 -15.72
N LEU A 188 -3.57 24.85 -16.11
CA LEU A 188 -4.15 23.77 -15.33
C LEU A 188 -3.03 22.88 -14.78
N PHE A 189 -2.84 22.89 -13.47
CA PHE A 189 -1.87 22.04 -12.79
C PHE A 189 -2.54 20.75 -12.31
N LEU A 190 -2.22 19.62 -12.94
CA LEU A 190 -2.77 18.32 -12.58
C LEU A 190 -1.82 17.55 -11.66
N PHE A 191 -2.14 17.54 -10.37
CA PHE A 191 -1.39 16.81 -9.34
C PHE A 191 -1.98 15.43 -9.08
N GLY A 192 -1.13 14.42 -8.91
CA GLY A 192 -1.57 13.10 -8.47
C GLY A 192 -0.45 12.06 -8.39
N GLY A 193 -0.86 10.80 -8.25
CA GLY A 193 0.02 9.65 -8.14
C GLY A 193 0.52 9.10 -9.48
N SER A 194 0.80 7.79 -9.53
CA SER A 194 1.16 7.04 -10.74
C SER A 194 0.10 7.13 -11.83
N THR A 195 -1.18 7.21 -11.45
CA THR A 195 -2.32 7.33 -12.37
C THR A 195 -2.38 8.65 -13.12
N VAL A 196 -1.76 9.72 -12.59
CA VAL A 196 -1.55 10.99 -13.31
C VAL A 196 -0.23 10.98 -14.06
N LEU A 197 0.83 10.42 -13.46
CA LEU A 197 2.13 10.29 -14.13
C LEU A 197 2.04 9.49 -15.43
N CYS A 198 1.18 8.47 -15.44
CA CYS A 198 0.95 7.58 -16.57
C CYS A 198 2.29 7.01 -17.11
N GLU A 199 3.08 6.42 -16.21
CA GLU A 199 4.44 5.95 -16.53
C GLU A 199 4.46 4.84 -17.59
N GLU A 200 3.35 4.14 -17.79
CA GLU A 200 3.27 2.97 -18.68
C GLU A 200 2.83 3.30 -20.11
N VAL A 201 2.65 4.59 -20.42
CA VAL A 201 2.18 5.04 -21.74
C VAL A 201 3.01 6.23 -22.25
N PRO A 202 3.09 6.43 -23.57
CA PRO A 202 3.75 7.61 -24.14
C PRO A 202 3.05 8.91 -23.73
N ASP A 203 3.76 10.03 -23.80
CA ASP A 203 3.31 11.38 -23.39
C ASP A 203 1.94 11.71 -23.99
N ARG A 204 1.74 11.37 -25.27
CA ARG A 204 0.48 11.62 -26.00
C ARG A 204 -0.73 10.90 -25.40
N LEU A 205 -0.55 9.80 -24.67
CA LEU A 205 -1.63 8.99 -24.09
C LEU A 205 -1.82 9.19 -22.59
N THR A 206 -1.05 10.09 -21.97
CA THR A 206 -1.30 10.46 -20.57
C THR A 206 -2.66 11.15 -20.44
N ASN A 207 -3.27 11.04 -19.26
CA ASN A 207 -4.54 11.72 -19.00
C ASN A 207 -4.43 13.25 -19.14
N ALA A 208 -3.28 13.84 -18.82
CA ALA A 208 -2.99 15.26 -19.02
C ALA A 208 -3.03 15.65 -20.51
N SER A 209 -2.39 14.86 -21.38
CA SER A 209 -2.39 15.11 -22.83
C SER A 209 -3.77 14.90 -23.46
N ILE A 210 -4.51 13.89 -22.99
CA ILE A 210 -5.90 13.69 -23.40
C ILE A 210 -6.75 14.91 -22.98
N LEU A 211 -6.60 15.39 -21.75
CA LEU A 211 -7.30 16.57 -21.26
C LEU A 211 -6.94 17.83 -22.07
N GLN A 212 -5.66 18.04 -22.38
CA GLN A 212 -5.21 19.15 -23.23
C GLN A 212 -5.89 19.11 -24.60
N ARG A 213 -5.96 17.93 -25.24
CA ARG A 213 -6.66 17.77 -26.53
C ARG A 213 -8.15 18.05 -26.42
N MET A 214 -8.81 17.60 -25.35
CA MET A 214 -10.22 17.90 -25.12
C MET A 214 -10.46 19.40 -24.96
N LEU A 215 -9.63 20.09 -24.18
CA LEU A 215 -9.70 21.55 -24.02
C LEU A 215 -9.48 22.27 -25.35
N ASN A 216 -8.50 21.83 -26.15
CA ASN A 216 -8.27 22.37 -27.49
C ASN A 216 -9.48 22.22 -28.42
N LEU A 217 -10.19 21.08 -28.37
CA LEU A 217 -11.41 20.81 -29.14
C LEU A 217 -12.56 21.72 -28.71
N LEU A 218 -12.65 22.01 -27.41
CA LEU A 218 -13.60 22.97 -26.84
C LEU A 218 -13.17 24.43 -27.06
N GLN A 219 -12.04 24.67 -27.74
CA GLN A 219 -11.44 25.98 -27.95
C GLN A 219 -11.09 26.71 -26.64
N GLU A 220 -10.90 25.96 -25.56
CA GLU A 220 -10.45 26.48 -24.29
C GLU A 220 -8.96 26.82 -24.35
N SER A 221 -8.64 27.98 -23.81
CA SER A 221 -7.32 28.59 -23.91
C SER A 221 -6.53 28.33 -22.62
N VAL A 222 -6.31 27.05 -22.30
CA VAL A 222 -5.70 26.59 -21.04
C VAL A 222 -4.57 25.60 -21.32
N GLN A 223 -3.44 25.74 -20.62
CA GLN A 223 -2.29 24.84 -20.72
C GLN A 223 -2.25 23.85 -19.55
N VAL A 224 -2.23 22.55 -19.85
CA VAL A 224 -2.24 21.48 -18.83
C VAL A 224 -0.81 21.02 -18.50
N PHE A 225 -0.48 20.96 -17.22
CA PHE A 225 0.80 20.45 -16.71
C PHE A 225 0.60 19.19 -15.87
N ASN A 226 1.39 18.15 -16.16
CA ASN A 226 1.31 16.87 -15.46
C ASN A 226 2.33 16.82 -14.31
N TYR A 227 1.83 17.04 -13.09
CA TYR A 227 2.58 16.95 -11.82
C TYR A 227 2.41 15.58 -11.14
N GLY A 228 2.12 14.54 -11.92
CA GLY A 228 2.04 13.17 -11.44
C GLY A 228 3.38 12.64 -10.94
N ALA A 229 3.38 11.86 -9.85
CA ALA A 229 4.53 11.02 -9.52
C ALA A 229 4.12 9.67 -8.92
N SER A 230 4.89 8.64 -9.29
CA SER A 230 4.65 7.29 -8.80
C SER A 230 4.69 7.21 -7.28
N GLY A 231 3.63 6.67 -6.69
CA GLY A 231 3.47 6.50 -5.23
C GLY A 231 3.26 7.80 -4.45
N ALA A 232 3.07 8.95 -5.10
CA ALA A 232 2.87 10.21 -4.39
C ALA A 232 1.53 10.26 -3.65
N THR A 233 1.55 10.82 -2.45
CA THR A 233 0.34 11.17 -1.67
C THR A 233 -0.12 12.59 -1.99
N SER A 234 -1.35 12.95 -1.60
CA SER A 234 -1.85 14.33 -1.67
C SER A 234 -0.96 15.29 -0.91
N ILE A 235 -0.47 14.89 0.27
CA ILE A 235 0.39 15.73 1.12
C ILE A 235 1.69 16.06 0.40
N ASP A 236 2.30 15.08 -0.27
CA ASP A 236 3.49 15.30 -1.08
C ASP A 236 3.21 16.24 -2.25
N ARG A 237 2.04 16.12 -2.88
CA ARG A 237 1.63 16.99 -4.00
C ARG A 237 1.32 18.41 -3.54
N VAL A 238 0.72 18.59 -2.37
CA VAL A 238 0.51 19.92 -1.77
C VAL A 238 1.86 20.60 -1.50
N GLN A 239 2.87 19.86 -1.03
CA GLN A 239 4.21 20.41 -0.84
C GLN A 239 4.87 20.83 -2.17
N MET A 240 4.68 20.04 -3.23
CA MET A 240 5.12 20.40 -4.59
C MET A 240 4.42 21.68 -5.08
N LEU A 241 3.11 21.80 -4.90
CA LEU A 241 2.35 23.01 -5.21
C LEU A 241 2.96 24.24 -4.50
N LEU A 242 3.15 24.15 -3.18
CA LEU A 242 3.61 25.29 -2.38
C LEU A 242 5.06 25.71 -2.69
N LYS A 243 5.91 24.81 -3.19
CA LYS A 243 7.33 25.08 -3.48
C LYS A 243 7.59 25.46 -4.94
N GLU A 244 7.05 24.70 -5.88
CA GLU A 244 7.51 24.71 -7.28
C GLU A 244 6.48 25.30 -8.24
N SER A 245 5.20 25.29 -7.88
CA SER A 245 4.17 25.80 -8.78
C SER A 245 4.09 27.33 -8.74
N LYS A 246 4.09 27.95 -9.92
CA LYS A 246 3.92 29.40 -10.08
C LYS A 246 2.44 29.74 -10.31
N VAL A 247 1.58 29.28 -9.40
CA VAL A 247 0.13 29.53 -9.48
C VAL A 247 -0.13 31.03 -9.49
N LYS A 248 -0.84 31.48 -10.52
CA LYS A 248 -1.28 32.87 -10.71
C LYS A 248 -2.81 32.94 -10.75
N LYS A 249 -3.32 34.16 -10.84
CA LYS A 249 -4.75 34.44 -11.01
C LYS A 249 -5.28 33.67 -12.23
N ASP A 250 -6.50 33.15 -12.09
CA ASP A 250 -7.26 32.42 -13.10
C ASP A 250 -6.72 31.02 -13.45
N ASP A 251 -5.59 30.59 -12.87
CA ASP A 251 -5.12 29.21 -12.98
C ASP A 251 -6.09 28.22 -12.29
N ILE A 252 -6.02 26.96 -12.71
CA ILE A 252 -6.80 25.85 -12.18
C ILE A 252 -5.84 24.82 -11.59
N VAL A 253 -6.08 24.42 -10.35
CA VAL A 253 -5.30 23.38 -9.65
C VAL A 253 -6.20 22.17 -9.43
N VAL A 254 -5.80 21.02 -9.97
CA VAL A 254 -6.55 19.77 -9.83
C VAL A 254 -5.72 18.78 -9.03
N PHE A 255 -6.26 18.27 -7.94
CA PHE A 255 -5.71 17.13 -7.20
C PHE A 255 -6.50 15.87 -7.53
N TYR A 256 -5.89 14.92 -8.22
CA TYR A 256 -6.44 13.57 -8.41
C TYR A 256 -5.79 12.61 -7.40
N PHE A 257 -6.55 12.20 -6.39
CA PHE A 257 -5.98 11.62 -5.16
C PHE A 257 -6.76 10.43 -4.60
N GLY A 258 -6.21 9.75 -3.58
CA GLY A 258 -6.94 8.81 -2.73
C GLY A 258 -6.28 7.44 -2.58
N ASP A 259 -5.74 6.88 -3.67
CA ASP A 259 -5.21 5.51 -3.68
C ASP A 259 -4.00 5.37 -2.73
N ASN A 260 -3.00 6.25 -2.89
CA ASN A 260 -1.81 6.26 -2.04
C ASN A 260 -2.08 6.83 -0.63
N ASP A 261 -3.10 7.67 -0.47
CA ASP A 261 -3.44 8.37 0.78
C ASP A 261 -4.04 7.44 1.84
N SER A 262 -4.55 6.28 1.43
CA SER A 262 -5.43 5.45 2.26
C SER A 262 -4.77 4.27 2.98
N GLY A 263 -3.50 3.89 2.71
CA GLY A 263 -2.91 2.82 3.53
C GLY A 263 -1.61 2.12 3.14
N TRP A 264 -0.88 2.48 2.08
CA TRP A 264 0.34 1.73 1.70
C TRP A 264 1.61 2.55 1.51
N ILE A 265 1.52 3.78 1.02
CA ILE A 265 2.67 4.65 0.78
C ILE A 265 2.39 5.95 1.51
N ASP A 266 2.72 6.00 2.79
CA ASP A 266 2.48 7.21 3.59
C ASP A 266 3.61 8.22 3.42
N HIS A 267 3.28 9.50 3.42
CA HIS A 267 4.24 10.60 3.55
C HIS A 267 5.06 10.53 4.86
N ARG A 268 4.58 9.78 5.87
CA ARG A 268 5.34 9.46 7.10
C ARG A 268 6.18 8.20 6.99
N SER A 269 6.29 7.60 5.80
CA SER A 269 7.10 6.40 5.55
C SER A 269 8.50 6.53 6.15
N GLY A 270 9.01 5.42 6.69
CA GLY A 270 10.22 5.39 7.52
C GLY A 270 9.91 5.37 9.01
N LYS A 271 10.90 5.71 9.84
CA LYS A 271 10.87 5.61 11.31
C LYS A 271 9.61 6.20 11.99
N PRO A 272 9.04 7.34 11.55
CA PRO A 272 7.83 7.90 12.18
C PRO A 272 6.60 7.01 12.02
N SER A 273 6.35 6.46 10.83
CA SER A 273 5.27 5.50 10.60
C SER A 273 5.47 4.19 11.40
N GLU A 274 6.71 3.70 11.52
CA GLU A 274 7.03 2.50 12.29
C GLU A 274 6.73 2.66 13.79
N GLN A 275 6.93 3.85 14.34
CA GLN A 275 6.62 4.13 15.75
C GLN A 275 5.12 4.12 16.04
N LEU A 276 4.28 4.44 15.04
CA LEU A 276 2.82 4.36 15.15
C LEU A 276 2.31 2.91 15.04
N ILE A 277 3.10 2.01 14.44
CA ILE A 277 2.80 0.58 14.40
C ILE A 277 3.10 -0.03 15.77
N TRP A 278 2.06 -0.66 16.34
CA TRP A 278 2.13 -1.32 17.64
C TRP A 278 3.34 -2.28 17.71
N LEU A 279 4.14 -2.19 18.77
CA LEU A 279 5.41 -2.92 18.89
C LEU A 279 5.28 -4.43 18.57
N PRO A 280 4.26 -5.16 19.06
CA PRO A 280 4.05 -6.56 18.68
C PRO A 280 3.89 -6.79 17.17
N VAL A 281 3.21 -5.88 16.44
CA VAL A 281 3.08 -5.99 14.98
C VAL A 281 4.45 -5.84 14.29
N ARG A 282 5.32 -4.95 14.80
CA ARG A 282 6.69 -4.80 14.29
C ARG A 282 7.52 -6.05 14.55
N VAL A 283 7.43 -6.63 15.76
CA VAL A 283 8.13 -7.88 16.10
C VAL A 283 7.65 -9.02 15.21
N PHE A 284 6.35 -9.19 15.03
CA PHE A 284 5.81 -10.23 14.15
C PHE A 284 6.20 -10.02 12.68
N ARG A 285 6.28 -8.77 12.20
CA ARG A 285 6.81 -8.48 10.87
C ARG A 285 8.26 -8.95 10.72
N GLY A 286 9.14 -8.58 11.65
CA GLY A 286 10.54 -9.00 11.61
C GLY A 286 10.73 -10.52 11.67
N LEU A 287 9.95 -11.21 12.52
CA LEU A 287 9.96 -12.67 12.59
C LEU A 287 9.36 -13.34 11.33
N SER A 288 8.38 -12.70 10.70
CA SER A 288 7.82 -13.11 9.41
C SER A 288 8.88 -13.04 8.30
N ASP A 289 9.67 -11.97 8.27
CA ASP A 289 10.75 -11.78 7.29
C ASP A 289 11.88 -12.80 7.47
N LEU A 290 12.05 -13.33 8.68
CA LEU A 290 12.93 -14.48 8.98
C LEU A 290 12.31 -15.85 8.61
N GLY A 291 11.10 -15.87 8.06
CA GLY A 291 10.44 -17.07 7.56
C GLY A 291 9.58 -17.83 8.58
N SER A 292 9.16 -17.22 9.69
CA SER A 292 8.16 -17.83 10.59
C SER A 292 6.74 -17.67 10.04
N GLU A 293 6.06 -18.80 9.79
CA GLU A 293 4.66 -18.83 9.36
C GLU A 293 3.69 -18.40 10.46
N THR A 294 4.01 -18.73 11.71
CA THR A 294 3.26 -18.26 12.88
C THR A 294 3.31 -16.75 12.99
N ALA A 295 4.51 -16.17 12.81
CA ALA A 295 4.68 -14.72 12.81
C ALA A 295 3.97 -14.06 11.62
N LYS A 296 4.03 -14.64 10.42
CA LYS A 296 3.26 -14.20 9.24
C LYS A 296 1.76 -14.16 9.52
N TRP A 297 1.22 -15.24 10.09
CA TRP A 297 -0.20 -15.32 10.44
C TRP A 297 -0.58 -14.26 11.49
N MET A 298 0.18 -14.17 12.58
CA MET A 298 -0.06 -13.17 13.63
C MET A 298 0.06 -11.72 13.11
N TYR A 299 1.03 -11.46 12.24
CA TYR A 299 1.15 -10.18 11.54
C TYR A 299 -0.10 -9.89 10.71
N GLY A 300 -0.55 -10.84 9.89
CA GLY A 300 -1.76 -10.69 9.06
C GLY A 300 -3.03 -10.43 9.88
N GLU A 301 -3.18 -11.00 11.07
CA GLU A 301 -4.34 -10.77 11.94
C GLU A 301 -4.29 -9.42 12.67
N LEU A 302 -3.08 -8.98 13.08
CA LEU A 302 -2.91 -7.81 13.95
C LEU A 302 -2.64 -6.51 13.17
N ALA A 303 -1.89 -6.59 12.06
CA ALA A 303 -1.52 -5.43 11.26
C ALA A 303 -2.73 -4.62 10.76
N PRO A 304 -3.86 -5.22 10.32
CA PRO A 304 -5.03 -4.48 9.89
C PRO A 304 -5.61 -3.55 10.97
N ARG A 305 -5.46 -3.87 12.25
CA ARG A 305 -5.91 -3.00 13.35
C ARG A 305 -5.01 -1.77 13.49
N SER A 306 -3.70 -1.96 13.41
CA SER A 306 -2.74 -0.85 13.44
C SER A 306 -2.89 0.04 12.21
N PHE A 307 -3.06 -0.56 11.03
CA PHE A 307 -3.28 0.17 9.78
C PHE A 307 -4.59 0.96 9.79
N ARG A 308 -5.67 0.47 10.42
CA ARG A 308 -6.90 1.26 10.57
C ARG A 308 -6.72 2.56 11.34
N LYS A 309 -6.00 2.53 12.47
CA LYS A 309 -5.71 3.75 13.24
C LYS A 309 -4.89 4.73 12.39
N PHE A 310 -3.92 4.19 11.67
CA PHE A 310 -3.07 4.94 10.78
C PHE A 310 -3.83 5.59 9.61
N SER A 311 -4.67 4.84 8.90
CA SER A 311 -5.51 5.36 7.82
C SER A 311 -6.41 6.50 8.29
N ARG A 312 -6.96 6.44 9.51
CA ARG A 312 -7.77 7.54 10.08
C ARG A 312 -6.95 8.83 10.26
N LEU A 313 -5.71 8.71 10.75
CA LEU A 313 -4.81 9.86 10.89
C LEU A 313 -4.41 10.41 9.51
N ALA A 314 -4.11 9.51 8.55
CA ALA A 314 -3.74 9.90 7.19
C ALA A 314 -4.88 10.66 6.49
N VAL A 315 -6.14 10.24 6.69
CA VAL A 315 -7.32 10.95 6.18
C VAL A 315 -7.41 12.36 6.77
N ALA A 316 -7.26 12.51 8.09
CA ALA A 316 -7.34 13.82 8.74
C ALA A 316 -6.25 14.79 8.23
N GLU A 317 -5.02 14.29 8.07
CA GLU A 317 -3.91 15.07 7.54
C GLU A 317 -4.10 15.40 6.04
N THR A 318 -4.65 14.48 5.26
CA THR A 318 -4.95 14.69 3.84
C THR A 318 -6.01 15.77 3.67
N ILE A 319 -7.10 15.73 4.45
CA ILE A 319 -8.14 16.75 4.45
C ILE A 319 -7.52 18.11 4.81
N LYS A 320 -6.69 18.16 5.84
CA LYS A 320 -6.01 19.38 6.26
C LYS A 320 -5.11 19.93 5.13
N ALA A 321 -4.28 19.09 4.53
CA ALA A 321 -3.36 19.51 3.46
C ALA A 321 -4.11 20.02 2.23
N LEU A 322 -5.19 19.35 1.81
CA LEU A 322 -6.02 19.81 0.68
C LEU A 322 -6.77 21.10 1.02
N SER A 323 -7.19 21.28 2.28
CA SER A 323 -7.82 22.53 2.74
C SER A 323 -6.82 23.69 2.72
N ASP A 324 -5.61 23.46 3.21
CA ASP A 324 -4.51 24.45 3.19
C ASP A 324 -4.15 24.82 1.74
N ALA A 325 -4.09 23.84 0.83
CA ALA A 325 -3.86 24.08 -0.59
C ALA A 325 -4.99 24.88 -1.25
N HIS A 326 -6.25 24.62 -0.87
CA HIS A 326 -7.40 25.36 -1.38
C HIS A 326 -7.32 26.84 -0.96
N LEU A 327 -7.01 27.11 0.31
CA LEU A 327 -6.81 28.47 0.80
C LEU A 327 -5.63 29.16 0.10
N TYR A 328 -4.54 28.45 -0.15
CA TYR A 328 -3.41 28.96 -0.93
C TYR A 328 -3.84 29.35 -2.35
N CYS A 329 -4.56 28.48 -3.08
CA CYS A 329 -5.02 28.76 -4.43
C CYS A 329 -5.98 29.96 -4.45
N LEU A 330 -6.93 30.01 -3.50
CA LEU A 330 -7.86 31.12 -3.36
C LEU A 330 -7.13 32.45 -3.13
N SER A 331 -6.09 32.46 -2.29
CA SER A 331 -5.27 33.65 -2.04
C SER A 331 -4.51 34.17 -3.29
N LYS A 332 -4.32 33.31 -4.30
CA LYS A 332 -3.72 33.65 -5.59
C LYS A 332 -4.74 34.03 -6.66
N GLY A 333 -6.04 33.96 -6.35
CA GLY A 333 -7.10 34.11 -7.35
C GLY A 333 -7.19 32.94 -8.32
N ALA A 334 -6.69 31.77 -7.94
CA ALA A 334 -6.80 30.52 -8.68
C ALA A 334 -7.94 29.65 -8.15
N GLN A 335 -8.44 28.75 -8.99
CA GLN A 335 -9.42 27.76 -8.61
C GLN A 335 -8.73 26.45 -8.22
N MET A 336 -9.29 25.73 -7.24
CA MET A 336 -8.81 24.40 -6.89
C MET A 336 -9.97 23.40 -6.83
N VAL A 337 -9.75 22.23 -7.42
CA VAL A 337 -10.65 21.07 -7.35
C VAL A 337 -9.87 19.85 -6.87
N ALA A 338 -10.43 19.14 -5.88
CA ALA A 338 -9.92 17.86 -5.43
C ALA A 338 -10.88 16.74 -5.87
N ILE A 339 -10.37 15.80 -6.67
CA ILE A 339 -11.11 14.69 -7.26
C ILE A 339 -10.61 13.39 -6.65
N LEU A 340 -11.48 12.70 -5.93
CA LEU A 340 -11.18 11.38 -5.39
C LEU A 340 -11.13 10.36 -6.53
N GLN A 341 -10.01 9.66 -6.66
CA GLN A 341 -9.82 8.57 -7.61
C GLN A 341 -10.89 7.50 -7.38
N PRO A 342 -11.70 7.17 -8.40
CA PRO A 342 -12.67 6.10 -8.29
C PRO A 342 -11.97 4.78 -7.98
N ASN A 343 -12.49 4.05 -7.00
CA ASN A 343 -12.05 2.71 -6.67
C ASN A 343 -13.24 1.82 -6.31
N LEU A 344 -12.98 0.54 -6.08
CA LEU A 344 -14.00 -0.45 -5.72
C LEU A 344 -14.90 0.00 -4.55
N TYR A 345 -14.36 0.79 -3.60
CA TYR A 345 -15.05 1.25 -2.41
C TYR A 345 -15.84 2.54 -2.63
N THR A 346 -15.55 3.33 -3.66
CA THR A 346 -16.32 4.54 -4.02
C THR A 346 -17.52 4.27 -4.92
N LEU A 347 -17.68 3.03 -5.41
CA LEU A 347 -18.82 2.63 -6.24
C LEU A 347 -20.12 2.63 -5.42
N ARG A 348 -21.12 3.40 -5.89
CA ARG A 348 -22.47 3.45 -5.28
C ARG A 348 -23.21 2.12 -5.42
N THR A 349 -23.14 1.51 -6.59
CA THR A 349 -23.71 0.20 -6.90
C THR A 349 -22.58 -0.75 -7.26
N LYS A 350 -22.63 -1.97 -6.71
CA LYS A 350 -21.63 -3.01 -6.97
C LYS A 350 -22.28 -4.19 -7.69
N SER A 351 -21.71 -4.60 -8.81
CA SER A 351 -21.94 -5.88 -9.46
C SER A 351 -21.56 -7.05 -8.56
N ASP A 352 -21.99 -8.26 -8.91
CA ASP A 352 -21.61 -9.45 -8.13
C ASP A 352 -20.11 -9.75 -8.23
N TYR A 353 -19.46 -9.36 -9.32
CA TYR A 353 -18.01 -9.41 -9.44
C TYR A 353 -17.33 -8.48 -8.42
N GLU A 354 -17.75 -7.22 -8.35
CA GLU A 354 -17.21 -6.23 -7.39
C GLU A 354 -17.49 -6.63 -5.94
N LYS A 355 -18.67 -7.19 -5.64
CA LYS A 355 -18.96 -7.74 -4.31
C LYS A 355 -18.02 -8.91 -3.95
N LYS A 356 -17.63 -9.75 -4.92
CA LYS A 356 -16.66 -10.83 -4.69
C LYS A 356 -15.26 -10.28 -4.46
N LEU A 357 -14.82 -9.30 -5.25
CA LEU A 357 -13.55 -8.60 -5.05
C LEU A 357 -13.51 -7.96 -3.66
N GLU A 358 -14.57 -7.24 -3.29
CA GLU A 358 -14.68 -6.60 -1.98
C GLU A 358 -14.56 -7.66 -0.89
N ARG A 359 -15.34 -8.74 -0.90
CA ARG A 359 -15.21 -9.84 0.09
C ARG A 359 -13.79 -10.43 0.18
N ARG A 360 -13.05 -10.47 -0.92
CA ARG A 360 -11.69 -11.00 -0.99
C ARG A 360 -10.68 -10.02 -0.41
N PHE A 361 -10.75 -8.75 -0.78
CA PHE A 361 -9.74 -7.73 -0.49
C PHE A 361 -10.10 -6.79 0.67
N SER A 362 -11.36 -6.77 1.12
CA SER A 362 -11.86 -5.87 2.15
C SER A 362 -11.89 -6.52 3.54
N GLN A 363 -11.23 -7.66 3.76
CA GLN A 363 -11.17 -8.27 5.10
C GLN A 363 -10.54 -7.33 6.13
N ASP A 364 -9.72 -6.38 5.66
CA ASP A 364 -9.08 -5.35 6.48
C ASP A 364 -9.95 -4.10 6.70
N ILE A 365 -10.98 -3.90 5.86
CA ILE A 365 -11.81 -2.68 5.80
C ILE A 365 -13.22 -2.89 6.41
N ARG A 366 -13.74 -4.13 6.41
CA ARG A 366 -15.16 -4.47 6.69
C ARG A 366 -15.68 -4.31 8.13
N THR A 367 -14.93 -3.72 9.05
CA THR A 367 -15.42 -3.45 10.42
C THR A 367 -15.29 -1.96 10.75
N LEU A 368 -15.82 -1.12 9.87
CA LEU A 368 -16.14 0.28 10.18
C LEU A 368 -17.46 0.34 10.95
#